data_AF-A0A0A9WEC1-F1
#
_entry.id   AF-A0A0A9WEC1-F1
#
_cell.length_a   1.000
_cell.length_b   1.000
_cell.length_c   1.000
_cell.angle_alpha   90.00
_cell.angle_beta   90.00
_cell.angle_gamma   90.00
#
_symmetry.space_group_name_H-M   'P 1'
#
loop_
_entity.id
_entity.type
_entity.pdbx_description
1 polymer ?
#
loop_
_entity_poly.entity_id
_entity_poly.type
_entity_poly.pdbx_seq_one_letter_code
_entity_poly.pdbx_strand_id
1 'polypeptide(L)'
;MKFIQVTHIPYGLPHPVARELLIAQRVRCPFIVRTEHILAHGSAMVLIMEHCDNDIARLLMHPDQSSHPLPWPDTIRLFYMLLRALHYLHARHILHRDVKPSNCFLTLRHGTGHDRSNVH
;
A
#
# COMPACT_ATOMS: atom_id res chain seq x y z
N MET A 1 -7.11 3.95 6.33
CA MET A 1 -7.51 5.27 5.78
C MET A 1 -6.33 6.23 5.82
N LYS A 2 -6.27 7.21 4.92
CA LYS A 2 -5.21 8.25 4.88
C LYS A 2 -5.84 9.64 4.78
N PHE A 3 -5.35 10.59 5.58
CA PHE A 3 -5.75 11.99 5.53
C PHE A 3 -4.70 12.81 4.79
N ILE A 4 -5.14 13.60 3.83
CA ILE A 4 -4.31 14.58 3.13
C ILE A 4 -4.87 15.95 3.45
N GLN A 5 -4.12 16.76 4.21
CA GLN A 5 -4.51 18.13 4.50
C GLN A 5 -4.43 18.97 3.24
N VAL A 6 -5.45 19.78 3.01
CA VAL A 6 -5.56 20.65 1.85
C VAL A 6 -5.85 22.06 2.34
N THR A 7 -4.96 22.99 1.98
CA THR A 7 -5.23 24.40 2.13
C THR A 7 -6.15 24.83 0.98
N HIS A 8 -7.26 25.51 1.30
CA HIS A 8 -8.12 26.19 0.33
C HIS A 8 -8.87 25.31 -0.71
N ILE A 9 -9.59 24.28 -0.25
CA ILE A 9 -10.48 23.46 -1.11
C ILE A 9 -11.41 24.28 -2.04
N PRO A 10 -12.03 25.41 -1.62
CA PRO A 10 -12.91 26.20 -2.51
C PRO A 10 -12.23 26.73 -3.78
N TYR A 11 -10.91 26.87 -3.77
CA TYR A 11 -10.12 27.38 -4.90
C TYR A 11 -9.46 26.26 -5.71
N GLY A 12 -9.82 25.00 -5.40
CA GLY A 12 -9.27 23.81 -6.04
C GLY A 12 -8.19 23.13 -5.21
N LEU A 13 -7.69 22.02 -5.75
CA LEU A 13 -6.67 21.20 -5.11
C LEU A 13 -5.27 21.63 -5.59
N PRO A 14 -4.28 21.74 -4.69
CA PRO A 14 -2.89 21.88 -5.10
C PRO A 14 -2.49 20.76 -6.06
N HIS A 15 -1.75 21.08 -7.11
CA HIS A 15 -1.37 20.12 -8.15
C HIS A 15 -0.75 18.81 -7.60
N PRO A 16 0.12 18.82 -6.57
CA PRO A 16 0.63 17.58 -5.97
C PRO A 16 -0.47 16.70 -5.36
N VAL A 17 -1.42 17.32 -4.66
CA VAL A 17 -2.56 16.63 -4.04
C VAL A 17 -3.48 16.07 -5.12
N ALA A 18 -3.85 16.88 -6.11
CA ALA A 18 -4.68 16.43 -7.23
C ALA A 18 -4.04 15.23 -7.94
N ARG A 19 -2.73 15.28 -8.22
CA ARG A 19 -2.00 14.17 -8.84
C ARG A 19 -2.04 12.91 -7.99
N GLU A 20 -1.83 13.00 -6.68
CA GLU A 20 -1.87 11.86 -5.77
C GLU A 20 -3.26 11.19 -5.76
N LEU A 21 -4.33 11.98 -5.64
CA LEU A 21 -5.71 11.47 -5.65
C LEU A 21 -6.04 10.79 -6.99
N LEU A 22 -5.63 11.41 -8.11
CA LEU A 22 -5.85 10.86 -9.45
C LEU A 22 -5.10 9.55 -9.68
N ILE A 23 -3.89 9.40 -9.13
CA ILE A 23 -3.14 8.13 -9.17
C ILE A 23 -3.85 7.10 -8.30
N ALA A 24 -4.20 7.44 -7.06
CA ALA A 24 -4.87 6.56 -6.10
C ALA A 24 -6.19 5.99 -6.64
N GLN A 25 -6.95 6.78 -7.40
CA GLN A 25 -8.20 6.33 -8.05
C GLN A 25 -7.99 5.33 -9.20
N ARG A 26 -6.87 5.43 -9.93
CA ARG A 26 -6.65 4.71 -11.20
C ARG A 26 -5.79 3.46 -11.05
N VAL A 27 -4.97 3.39 -10.01
CA VAL A 27 -4.08 2.24 -9.80
C VAL A 27 -4.89 1.05 -9.26
N ARG A 28 -4.83 -0.07 -10.01
CA ARG A 28 -5.46 -1.34 -9.67
C ARG A 28 -4.46 -2.45 -9.92
N CYS A 29 -3.78 -2.88 -8.86
CA CYS A 29 -2.77 -3.92 -8.88
C CYS A 29 -2.91 -4.77 -7.61
N PRO A 30 -2.83 -6.11 -7.66
CA PRO A 30 -2.91 -6.96 -6.47
C PRO A 30 -1.84 -6.68 -5.40
N PHE A 31 -0.78 -5.94 -5.75
CA PHE A 31 0.34 -5.62 -4.86
C PHE A 31 0.44 -4.13 -4.52
N ILE A 32 -0.62 -3.36 -4.79
CA ILE A 32 -0.71 -1.94 -4.40
C ILE A 32 -2.01 -1.73 -3.64
N VAL A 33 -1.90 -1.11 -2.47
CA VAL A 33 -3.05 -0.80 -1.61
C VAL A 33 -4.15 -0.09 -2.38
N ARG A 34 -5.30 -0.72 -2.48
CA ARG A 34 -6.47 -0.23 -3.21
C ARG A 34 -7.12 0.91 -2.45
N THR A 35 -7.27 2.06 -3.13
CA THR A 35 -8.20 3.11 -2.68
C THR A 35 -9.61 2.78 -3.16
N GLU A 36 -10.54 2.61 -2.22
CA GLU A 36 -11.95 2.32 -2.47
C GLU A 36 -12.74 3.61 -2.71
N HIS A 37 -12.58 4.58 -1.82
CA HIS A 37 -13.28 5.87 -1.89
C HIS A 37 -12.36 7.03 -1.55
N ILE A 38 -12.69 8.20 -2.08
CA ILE A 38 -12.07 9.47 -1.74
C ILE A 38 -13.18 10.42 -1.32
N LEU A 39 -13.08 10.95 -0.10
CA LEU A 39 -14.09 11.79 0.52
C LEU A 39 -13.48 13.14 0.89
N ALA A 40 -14.26 14.21 0.82
CA ALA A 40 -13.89 15.50 1.41
C ALA A 40 -14.41 15.56 2.85
N HIS A 41 -13.57 15.99 3.78
CA HIS A 41 -13.94 16.18 5.19
C HIS A 41 -13.21 17.39 5.77
N GLY A 42 -13.95 18.49 6.01
CA GLY A 42 -13.38 19.75 6.47
C GLY A 42 -12.30 20.26 5.52
N SER A 43 -11.08 20.49 6.02
CA SER A 43 -9.90 20.89 5.25
C SER A 43 -9.05 19.71 4.77
N ALA A 44 -9.61 18.50 4.68
CA ALA A 44 -8.86 17.31 4.30
C ALA A 44 -9.57 16.48 3.22
N MET A 45 -8.76 15.80 2.42
CA MET A 45 -9.18 14.70 1.57
C MET A 45 -8.86 13.37 2.28
N VAL A 46 -9.87 12.53 2.42
CA VAL A 46 -9.77 11.24 3.11
C VAL A 46 -9.80 10.12 2.07
N LEU A 47 -8.74 9.32 2.02
CA LEU A 47 -8.66 8.12 1.20
C LEU A 47 -9.08 6.92 2.06
N ILE A 48 -10.23 6.35 1.72
CA ILE A 48 -10.69 5.07 2.23
C ILE A 48 -9.98 4.00 1.40
N MET A 49 -9.20 3.16 2.06
CA MET A 49 -8.32 2.18 1.45
C MET A 49 -8.60 0.81 2.06
N GLU A 50 -8.24 -0.25 1.33
CA GLU A 50 -8.32 -1.61 1.87
C GLU A 50 -7.56 -1.73 3.20
N HIS A 51 -8.09 -2.56 4.09
CA HIS A 51 -7.51 -2.77 5.41
C HIS A 51 -6.18 -3.52 5.29
N CYS A 52 -5.17 -3.01 5.98
CA CYS A 52 -3.88 -3.67 6.12
C CYS A 52 -3.56 -3.77 7.62
N ASP A 53 -3.17 -4.96 8.06
CA ASP A 53 -2.95 -5.27 9.48
C ASP A 53 -1.60 -4.76 9.99
N ASN A 54 -0.59 -4.72 9.11
CA ASN A 54 0.76 -4.36 9.49
C ASN A 54 1.55 -3.73 8.33
N ASP A 55 2.80 -3.38 8.58
CA ASP A 55 3.78 -2.94 7.59
C ASP A 55 5.15 -3.59 7.84
N ILE A 56 6.01 -3.59 6.81
CA ILE A 56 7.33 -4.23 6.91
C ILE A 56 8.20 -3.53 7.96
N ALA A 57 8.07 -2.22 8.19
CA ALA A 57 8.88 -1.56 9.21
C ALA A 57 8.58 -2.11 10.62
N ARG A 58 7.29 -2.24 10.96
CA ARG A 58 6.86 -2.83 12.23
C ARG A 58 7.23 -4.31 12.34
N LEU A 59 7.12 -5.06 11.26
CA LEU A 59 7.57 -6.46 11.21
C LEU A 59 9.06 -6.54 11.57
N LEU A 60 9.91 -5.72 10.95
CA LEU A 60 11.36 -5.71 11.18
C LEU A 60 11.75 -5.17 12.57
N MET A 61 10.94 -4.30 13.16
CA MET A 61 11.17 -3.77 14.51
C MET A 61 10.71 -4.71 15.64
N HIS A 62 10.10 -5.85 15.31
CA HIS A 62 9.66 -6.80 16.33
C HIS A 62 10.87 -7.32 17.14
N PRO A 63 10.80 -7.36 18.48
CA PRO A 63 11.93 -7.77 19.31
C PRO A 63 12.55 -9.11 18.89
N ASP A 64 11.71 -10.08 18.54
CA ASP A 64 12.15 -11.40 18.08
C ASP A 64 12.95 -11.36 16.77
N GLN A 65 12.71 -10.36 15.90
CA GLN A 65 13.40 -10.22 14.62
C GLN A 65 14.85 -9.75 14.75
N SER A 66 15.21 -9.15 15.90
CA SER A 66 16.61 -8.80 16.20
C SER A 66 17.50 -10.05 16.32
N SER A 67 16.92 -11.17 16.78
CA SER A 67 17.62 -12.46 16.95
C SER A 67 17.27 -13.47 15.86
N HIS A 68 16.13 -13.29 15.19
CA HIS A 68 15.62 -14.19 14.15
C HIS A 68 15.13 -13.38 12.94
N PRO A 69 16.01 -13.05 11.98
CA PRO A 69 15.60 -12.32 10.78
C PRO A 69 14.55 -13.11 9.98
N LEU A 70 13.78 -12.38 9.16
CA LEU A 70 12.80 -12.96 8.25
C LEU A 70 13.42 -14.12 7.45
N PRO A 71 12.75 -15.29 7.41
CA PRO A 71 13.19 -16.39 6.58
C PRO A 71 13.40 -15.96 5.12
N TRP A 72 14.41 -16.55 4.48
CA TRP A 72 14.72 -16.24 3.08
C TRP A 72 13.52 -16.39 2.13
N PRO A 73 12.67 -17.44 2.23
CA PRO A 73 11.49 -17.57 1.39
C PRO A 73 10.52 -16.39 1.52
N ASP A 74 10.30 -15.90 2.75
CA ASP A 74 9.40 -14.77 3.00
C ASP A 74 10.00 -13.47 2.46
N THR A 75 11.31 -13.28 2.65
CA THR A 75 12.04 -12.14 2.09
C THR A 75 11.91 -12.08 0.56
N ILE A 76 12.13 -13.20 -0.12
CA ILE A 76 11.98 -13.30 -1.57
C ILE A 76 10.54 -13.02 -2.00
N ARG A 77 9.54 -13.52 -1.26
CA ARG A 77 8.13 -13.28 -1.55
C ARG A 77 7.77 -11.80 -1.43
N LEU A 78 8.18 -11.14 -0.35
CA LEU A 78 7.97 -9.71 -0.14
C LEU A 78 8.63 -8.89 -1.24
N PHE A 79 9.87 -9.22 -1.59
CA PHE A 79 10.62 -8.52 -2.63
C PHE A 79 9.97 -8.70 -4.00
N TYR A 80 9.53 -9.91 -4.34
CA TYR A 80 8.79 -10.18 -5.57
C TYR A 80 7.52 -9.33 -5.66
N MET A 81 6.71 -9.28 -4.59
CA MET A 81 5.49 -8.46 -4.56
C MET A 81 5.79 -6.97 -4.76
N LEU A 82 6.82 -6.45 -4.07
CA LEU A 82 7.28 -5.07 -4.22
C LEU A 82 7.70 -4.77 -5.67
N LEU A 83 8.53 -5.64 -6.27
CA LEU A 83 8.97 -5.45 -7.66
C LEU A 83 7.81 -5.50 -8.65
N ARG A 84 6.82 -6.37 -8.43
CA ARG A 84 5.61 -6.43 -9.26
C ARG A 84 4.78 -5.14 -9.14
N ALA A 85 4.66 -4.58 -7.94
CA ALA A 85 4.00 -3.28 -7.72
C ALA A 85 4.73 -2.14 -8.45
N LEU A 86 6.06 -2.07 -8.32
CA LEU A 86 6.88 -1.05 -8.98
C LEU A 86 6.83 -1.19 -10.50
N HIS A 87 6.93 -2.40 -11.02
CA HIS A 87 6.79 -2.66 -12.46
C HIS A 87 5.43 -2.15 -12.98
N TYR A 88 4.34 -2.44 -12.26
CA TYR A 88 3.00 -1.96 -12.63
C TYR A 88 2.93 -0.42 -12.71
N LEU A 89 3.53 0.29 -11.74
CA LEU A 89 3.58 1.75 -11.70
C LEU A 89 4.46 2.32 -12.83
N HIS A 90 5.65 1.75 -13.02
CA HIS A 90 6.61 2.21 -14.02
C HIS A 90 6.09 2.04 -15.45
N ALA A 91 5.36 0.95 -15.72
CA ALA A 91 4.66 0.75 -17.00
C ALA A 91 3.59 1.82 -17.31
N ARG A 92 3.20 2.63 -16.31
CA ARG A 92 2.26 3.75 -16.44
C ARG A 92 2.93 5.11 -16.23
N HIS A 93 4.26 5.16 -16.30
CA HIS A 93 5.07 6.35 -16.06
C HIS A 93 4.86 6.99 -14.67
N ILE A 94 4.48 6.18 -13.68
CA ILE A 94 4.31 6.62 -12.29
C ILE A 94 5.55 6.20 -11.49
N LEU A 95 6.24 7.15 -10.88
CA LEU A 95 7.31 6.88 -9.92
C LEU A 95 6.76 6.99 -8.50
N HIS A 96 6.97 5.96 -7.67
CA HIS A 96 6.53 5.98 -6.26
C HIS A 96 7.30 7.02 -5.42
N ARG A 97 8.63 7.12 -5.62
CA ARG A 97 9.57 8.06 -4.97
C ARG A 97 9.76 7.94 -3.44
N ASP A 98 8.85 7.28 -2.72
CA ASP A 98 8.98 7.06 -1.26
C ASP A 98 8.92 5.57 -0.91
N VAL A 99 9.69 4.73 -1.61
CA VAL A 99 9.73 3.29 -1.34
C VAL A 99 10.56 3.05 -0.08
N LYS A 100 9.89 2.57 0.97
CA LYS A 100 10.49 2.26 2.27
C LYS A 100 9.63 1.23 3.01
N PRO A 101 10.16 0.52 4.02
CA PRO A 101 9.43 -0.54 4.74
C PRO A 101 8.07 -0.10 5.30
N SER A 102 7.93 1.14 5.80
CA SER A 102 6.69 1.64 6.38
C SER A 102 5.60 1.98 5.35
N ASN A 103 5.93 1.95 4.06
CA ASN A 103 4.95 2.08 2.96
C ASN A 103 4.66 0.72 2.29
N CYS A 104 5.23 -0.38 2.79
CA CYS A 104 4.96 -1.74 2.34
C CYS A 104 4.04 -2.42 3.35
N PHE A 105 2.75 -2.44 3.05
CA PHE A 105 1.72 -2.96 3.94
C PHE A 105 1.52 -4.47 3.79
N LEU A 106 1.09 -5.12 4.87
CA LEU A 106 0.85 -6.55 4.98
C LEU A 106 -0.60 -6.80 5.41
N THR A 107 -1.22 -7.81 4.82
CA THR A 107 -2.55 -8.31 5.21
C THR A 107 -2.41 -9.71 5.78
N LEU A 108 -3.14 -9.97 6.87
CA LEU A 108 -3.37 -11.31 7.34
C LEU A 108 -4.27 -11.99 6.33
N ARG A 109 -3.83 -13.13 5.79
CA ARG A 109 -4.78 -14.02 5.13
C ARG A 109 -5.70 -14.55 6.22
N HIS A 110 -6.89 -13.97 6.34
CA HIS A 110 -8.00 -14.66 6.97
C HIS A 110 -8.16 -15.95 6.17
N GLY A 111 -7.76 -17.08 6.76
CA GLY A 111 -7.97 -18.37 6.15
C GLY A 111 -9.47 -18.60 6.01
N THR A 112 -10.04 -18.21 4.87
CA THR A 112 -11.25 -18.86 4.39
C THR A 112 -10.84 -20.31 4.18
N GLY A 113 -11.25 -21.19 5.09
CA GLY A 113 -11.01 -22.62 5.05
C GLY A 113 -11.73 -23.31 3.90
N HIS A 114 -11.38 -22.95 2.66
CA HIS A 114 -11.84 -23.63 1.47
C HIS A 114 -10.85 -23.48 0.31
N ASP A 115 -9.63 -23.97 0.50
CA ASP A 115 -8.90 -24.54 -0.64
C ASP A 115 -7.86 -25.56 -0.16
N ARG A 116 -8.33 -26.79 0.03
CA ARG A 116 -7.50 -27.99 -0.02
C ARG A 116 -7.77 -28.67 -1.36
N SER A 117 -7.25 -28.10 -2.44
CA SER A 117 -7.11 -28.81 -3.70
C SER A 117 -6.07 -28.13 -4.58
N ASN A 118 -5.14 -28.93 -5.11
CA ASN A 118 -3.92 -28.62 -5.88
C ASN A 118 -2.72 -28.29 -4.97
N VAL A 119 -1.75 -29.17 -4.68
CA VAL A 119 -1.18 -30.30 -5.44
C VAL A 119 -1.06 -29.99 -6.93
N HIS A 120 -0.08 -29.17 -7.28
CA HIS A 120 1.00 -29.48 -8.22
C HIS A 120 2.10 -28.42 -8.12
#